data_AF-A0A7J3VQ90-F1
#
_entry.id   AF-A0A7J3VQ90-F1
#
_cell.length_a   1.000
_cell.length_b   1.000
_cell.length_c   1.000
_cell.angle_alpha   90.00
_cell.angle_beta   90.00
_cell.angle_gamma   90.00
#
_symmetry.space_group_name_H-M   'P 1'
#
loop_
_entity.id
_entity.type
_entity.pdbx_description
1 polymer ?
#
loop_
_entity_poly.entity_id
_entity_poly.type
_entity_poly.pdbx_seq_one_letter_code
_entity_poly.pdbx_strand_id
1 'polypeptide(L)'
;MSKDSMKTAAEMLRKGGTLVKEACSKCRGVQVKYSGRLICINCGNETVLEEAKTGSLQDLKSVIIAKVNSIARMLEQESDIAKQMDIARLLLYYLEILKVSEERDKEEGKEEGKRGERKKGDDER
;
A
#
# COMPACT_ATOMS: atom_id res chain seq x y z
N MET A 1 -0.09 3.61 36.17
CA MET A 1 -1.30 3.04 35.53
C MET A 1 -2.53 3.75 36.10
N SER A 2 -3.15 4.65 35.34
CA SER A 2 -4.40 5.31 35.75
C SER A 2 -5.60 4.47 35.29
N LYS A 3 -6.70 4.45 36.05
CA LYS A 3 -7.94 3.74 35.66
C LYS A 3 -8.47 4.18 34.28
N ASP A 4 -8.20 5.43 33.92
CA ASP A 4 -8.61 6.00 32.63
C ASP A 4 -7.88 5.35 31.45
N SER A 5 -6.57 5.08 31.58
CA SER A 5 -5.79 4.39 30.54
C SER A 5 -6.31 2.99 30.22
N MET A 6 -6.79 2.27 31.24
CA MET A 6 -7.39 0.94 31.08
C MET A 6 -8.75 1.00 30.38
N LYS A 7 -9.58 1.99 30.72
CA LYS A 7 -10.89 2.17 30.09
C LYS A 7 -10.74 2.50 28.61
N THR A 8 -9.83 3.41 28.27
CA THR A 8 -9.51 3.76 26.88
C THR A 8 -8.99 2.56 26.10
N ALA A 9 -8.08 1.76 26.68
CA ALA A 9 -7.58 0.55 26.04
C ALA A 9 -8.70 -0.48 25.80
N ALA A 10 -9.59 -0.68 26.78
CA ALA A 10 -10.73 -1.57 26.64
C ALA A 10 -11.71 -1.10 25.54
N GLU A 11 -11.94 0.20 25.42
CA GLU A 11 -12.75 0.77 24.33
C GLU A 11 -12.11 0.58 22.96
N MET A 12 -10.78 0.77 22.85
CA MET A 12 -10.05 0.52 21.60
C MET A 12 -10.16 -0.94 21.17
N LEU A 13 -10.01 -1.89 22.11
CA LEU A 13 -10.17 -3.32 21.82
C LEU A 13 -11.62 -3.65 21.40
N ARG A 14 -12.63 -3.09 22.07
CA ARG A 14 -14.04 -3.28 21.70
C ARG A 14 -14.37 -2.74 20.30
N LYS A 15 -13.69 -1.67 19.87
CA LYS A 15 -13.84 -1.07 18.53
C LYS A 15 -12.99 -1.76 17.46
N GLY A 16 -12.36 -2.90 17.77
CA GLY A 16 -11.56 -3.70 16.82
C GLY A 16 -10.05 -3.49 16.90
N GLY A 17 -9.54 -2.84 17.95
CA GLY A 17 -8.11 -2.78 18.23
C GLY A 17 -7.54 -4.13 18.65
N THR A 18 -6.24 -4.34 18.46
CA THR A 18 -5.54 -5.59 18.79
C THR A 18 -4.33 -5.32 19.67
N LEU A 19 -4.05 -6.19 20.65
CA LEU A 19 -2.81 -6.11 21.43
C LEU A 19 -1.61 -6.54 20.60
N VAL A 20 -0.53 -5.79 20.75
CA VAL A 20 0.70 -5.96 19.97
C VAL A 20 1.74 -6.67 20.84
N LYS A 21 2.51 -7.59 20.25
CA LYS A 21 3.50 -8.39 20.97
C LYS A 21 4.72 -7.53 21.35
N GLU A 22 5.04 -6.57 20.52
CA GLU A 22 6.13 -5.62 20.69
C GLU A 22 5.84 -4.65 21.86
N ALA A 23 6.84 -4.46 22.71
CA ALA A 23 6.78 -3.54 23.83
C ALA A 23 7.11 -2.11 23.40
N CYS A 24 6.48 -1.13 24.07
CA CYS A 24 6.72 0.29 23.79
C CYS A 24 8.21 0.67 23.92
N SER A 25 8.75 1.37 22.92
CA SER A 25 10.14 1.83 22.90
C SER A 25 10.50 2.79 24.05
N LYS A 26 9.53 3.53 24.60
CA LYS A 26 9.77 4.50 25.69
C LYS A 26 9.71 3.91 27.09
N CYS A 27 8.74 3.02 27.35
CA CYS A 27 8.45 2.54 28.70
C CYS A 27 8.38 1.02 28.83
N ARG A 28 8.60 0.28 27.73
CA ARG A 28 8.46 -1.18 27.64
C ARG A 28 7.07 -1.70 28.07
N GLY A 29 6.06 -0.84 28.03
CA GLY A 29 4.67 -1.19 28.31
C GLY A 29 3.95 -1.81 27.11
N VAL A 30 2.81 -2.44 27.38
CA VAL A 30 1.93 -3.05 26.37
C VAL A 30 1.35 -1.99 25.42
N GLN A 31 1.24 -2.35 24.13
CA GLN A 31 0.70 -1.48 23.08
C GLN A 31 -0.56 -2.08 22.44
N VAL A 32 -1.44 -1.20 21.95
CA VAL A 32 -2.66 -1.55 21.19
C VAL A 32 -2.52 -0.99 19.78
N LYS A 33 -2.74 -1.81 18.76
CA LYS A 33 -2.94 -1.38 17.37
C LYS A 33 -4.41 -1.02 17.18
N TYR A 34 -4.70 0.23 16.84
CA TYR A 34 -6.06 0.72 16.58
C TYR A 34 -6.03 1.78 15.47
N SER A 35 -6.89 1.65 14.46
CA SER A 35 -7.00 2.58 13.32
C SER A 35 -5.67 2.97 12.67
N GLY A 36 -4.78 1.99 12.43
CA GLY A 36 -3.46 2.22 11.80
C GLY A 36 -2.39 2.79 12.72
N ARG A 37 -2.62 2.82 14.05
CA ARG A 37 -1.69 3.43 15.02
C ARG A 37 -1.39 2.45 16.16
N LEU A 38 -0.17 2.50 16.67
CA LEU A 38 0.23 1.82 17.91
C LEU A 38 0.17 2.80 19.06
N ILE A 39 -0.64 2.49 20.07
CA ILE A 39 -0.84 3.32 21.25
C ILE A 39 -0.37 2.53 22.47
N CYS A 40 0.60 3.06 23.21
CA CYS A 40 1.02 2.46 24.47
C CYS A 40 0.03 2.78 25.59
N ILE A 41 -0.45 1.74 26.27
CA ILE A 41 -1.42 1.89 27.35
C ILE A 41 -0.77 2.52 28.60
N ASN A 42 0.52 2.27 28.83
CA ASN A 42 1.20 2.71 30.06
C ASN A 42 1.67 4.18 30.01
N CYS A 43 2.23 4.63 28.88
CA CYS A 43 2.75 6.00 28.73
C CYS A 43 2.00 6.88 27.71
N GLY A 44 0.97 6.34 27.04
CA GLY A 44 0.20 7.09 26.03
C GLY A 44 0.95 7.37 24.72
N ASN A 45 2.14 6.78 24.53
CA ASN A 45 2.92 7.01 23.32
C ASN A 45 2.22 6.42 22.09
N GLU A 46 1.91 7.28 21.13
CA GLU A 46 1.29 6.93 19.85
C GLU A 46 2.35 6.95 18.74
N THR A 47 2.42 5.89 17.96
CA THR A 47 3.22 5.83 16.72
C THR A 47 2.31 5.41 15.58
N VAL A 48 2.28 6.18 14.50
CA VAL A 48 1.60 5.77 13.27
C VAL A 48 2.35 4.56 12.74
N LEU A 49 1.65 3.43 12.60
CA LEU A 49 2.16 2.35 11.77
C LEU A 49 1.99 2.86 10.36
N GLU A 50 3.09 3.28 9.73
CA GLU A 50 3.18 3.17 8.28
C GLU A 50 2.85 1.71 8.00
N GLU A 51 1.63 1.44 7.52
CA GLU A 51 1.26 0.12 7.08
C GLU A 51 2.35 -0.29 6.09
N ALA A 52 3.10 -1.34 6.42
CA ALA A 52 3.93 -1.99 5.44
C ALA A 52 2.96 -2.35 4.31
N LYS A 53 2.95 -1.54 3.25
CA LYS A 53 2.03 -1.64 2.13
C LYS A 53 2.06 -3.10 1.69
N THR A 54 0.99 -3.82 1.98
CA THR A 54 0.68 -5.05 1.27
C THR A 54 0.70 -4.66 -0.19
N GLY A 55 1.73 -5.10 -0.92
CA GLY A 55 2.13 -4.52 -2.21
C GLY A 55 0.93 -4.17 -3.07
N SER A 56 0.67 -2.87 -3.23
CA SER A 56 -0.35 -2.37 -4.13
C SER A 56 0.00 -2.81 -5.56
N LEU A 57 -0.97 -2.89 -6.47
CA LEU A 57 -0.68 -3.02 -7.90
C LEU A 57 0.26 -1.90 -8.39
N GLN A 58 0.27 -0.74 -7.72
CA GLN A 58 1.24 0.32 -7.96
C GLN A 58 2.68 -0.08 -7.59
N ASP A 59 2.84 -0.86 -6.50
CA ASP A 59 4.15 -1.39 -6.10
C ASP A 59 4.64 -2.40 -7.15
N LEU A 60 3.76 -3.25 -7.68
CA LEU A 60 4.10 -4.16 -8.79
C LEU A 60 4.50 -3.41 -10.07
N LYS A 61 3.76 -2.37 -10.45
CA LYS A 61 4.08 -1.52 -11.61
C LYS A 61 5.47 -0.90 -11.48
N SER A 62 5.79 -0.36 -10.31
CA SER A 62 7.12 0.21 -10.04
C SER A 62 8.25 -0.82 -10.15
N VAL A 63 8.02 -2.04 -9.65
CA VAL A 63 8.99 -3.14 -9.76
C VAL A 63 9.20 -3.54 -11.22
N ILE A 64 8.14 -3.64 -12.02
CA ILE A 64 8.24 -3.99 -13.43
C ILE A 64 9.00 -2.90 -14.20
N ILE A 65 8.71 -1.63 -13.96
CA ILE A 65 9.45 -0.51 -14.58
C ILE A 65 10.95 -0.58 -14.23
N ALA A 66 11.28 -0.83 -12.96
CA ALA A 66 12.67 -1.00 -12.54
C ALA A 66 13.35 -2.18 -13.24
N LYS A 67 12.65 -3.30 -13.42
CA LYS A 67 13.16 -4.46 -14.16
C LYS A 67 13.37 -4.15 -15.65
N VAL A 68 12.44 -3.48 -16.31
CA VAL A 68 12.60 -3.05 -17.72
C VAL A 68 13.86 -2.21 -17.88
N ASN A 69 14.06 -1.20 -17.03
CA ASN A 69 15.26 -0.35 -17.09
C ASN A 69 16.55 -1.14 -16.87
N SER A 70 16.55 -2.08 -15.92
CA SER A 70 17.71 -2.95 -15.66
C SER A 70 18.01 -3.86 -16.86
N ILE A 71 16.99 -4.42 -17.50
CA ILE A 71 17.17 -5.35 -18.62
C ILE A 71 17.58 -4.60 -19.89
N ALA A 72 17.09 -3.38 -20.11
CA ALA A 72 17.54 -2.51 -21.18
C ALA A 72 19.05 -2.22 -21.09
N ARG A 73 19.56 -1.95 -19.88
CA ARG A 73 21.01 -1.77 -19.66
C ARG A 73 21.81 -3.06 -19.91
N MET A 74 21.26 -4.23 -19.55
CA MET A 74 21.90 -5.51 -19.87
C MET A 74 21.96 -5.73 -21.38
N LEU A 75 20.92 -5.36 -22.12
CA LEU A 75 20.90 -5.46 -23.58
C LEU A 75 21.95 -4.55 -24.23
N GLU A 76 22.09 -3.32 -23.74
CA GLU A 76 23.07 -2.35 -24.23
C GLU A 76 24.52 -2.85 -24.09
N GLN A 77 24.81 -3.62 -23.04
CA GLN A 77 26.14 -4.12 -22.74
C GLN A 77 26.43 -5.53 -23.30
N GLU A 78 25.40 -6.25 -23.75
CA GLU A 78 25.55 -7.61 -24.26
C GLU A 78 26.01 -7.58 -25.71
N SER A 79 27.00 -8.41 -26.04
CA SER A 79 27.60 -8.49 -27.39
C SER A 79 27.25 -9.79 -28.09
N ASP A 80 26.85 -10.82 -27.34
CA ASP A 80 26.40 -12.09 -27.90
C ASP A 80 24.97 -11.95 -28.47
N ILE A 81 24.83 -12.18 -29.77
CA ILE A 81 23.57 -12.01 -30.50
C ILE A 81 22.46 -12.94 -29.99
N ALA A 82 22.80 -14.18 -29.60
CA ALA A 82 21.80 -15.12 -29.10
C ALA A 82 21.27 -14.66 -27.73
N LYS A 83 22.16 -14.18 -26.86
CA LYS A 83 21.77 -13.60 -25.57
C LYS A 83 21.01 -12.28 -25.74
N GLN A 84 21.41 -11.43 -26.68
CA GLN A 84 20.65 -10.21 -27.02
C GLN A 84 19.20 -10.55 -27.38
N MET A 85 18.98 -11.61 -28.16
CA MET A 85 17.64 -12.09 -28.50
C MET A 85 16.82 -12.51 -27.27
N ASP A 86 17.42 -13.24 -26.33
CA ASP A 86 16.72 -13.68 -25.12
C ASP A 86 16.41 -12.50 -24.18
N ILE A 87 17.34 -11.55 -24.05
CA ILE A 87 17.14 -10.32 -23.29
C ILE A 87 16.02 -9.47 -23.92
N ALA A 88 15.99 -9.34 -25.25
CA ALA A 88 14.96 -8.60 -25.97
C ALA A 88 13.56 -9.24 -25.82
N ARG A 89 13.47 -10.58 -25.86
CA ARG A 89 12.22 -11.30 -25.58
C ARG A 89 11.72 -11.06 -24.16
N LEU A 90 12.62 -11.07 -23.18
CA LEU A 90 12.25 -10.79 -21.79
C LEU A 90 11.75 -9.35 -21.62
N LEU A 91 12.35 -8.38 -22.30
CA LEU A 91 11.87 -7.00 -22.33
C LEU A 91 10.46 -6.90 -22.89
N LEU A 92 10.20 -7.55 -24.03
CA LEU A 92 8.86 -7.59 -24.64
C LEU A 92 7.82 -8.14 -23.65
N TYR A 93 8.14 -9.23 -22.95
CA TYR A 93 7.24 -9.82 -21.95
C TYR A 93 6.88 -8.83 -20.82
N TYR A 94 7.87 -8.10 -20.28
CA TYR A 94 7.59 -7.12 -19.24
C TYR A 94 6.79 -5.90 -19.73
N LEU A 95 7.02 -5.45 -20.97
CA LEU A 95 6.25 -4.36 -21.58
C LEU A 95 4.79 -4.77 -21.84
N GLU A 96 4.55 -6.01 -22.23
CA GLU A 96 3.20 -6.56 -22.39
C GLU A 96 2.43 -6.55 -21.06
N ILE A 97 3.07 -6.97 -19.97
CA ILE A 97 2.46 -6.91 -18.62
C ILE A 97 2.09 -5.46 -18.27
N LEU A 98 2.96 -4.49 -18.57
CA LEU A 98 2.66 -3.07 -18.32
C LEU A 98 1.47 -2.59 -19.15
N LYS A 99 1.39 -2.94 -20.43
CA LYS A 99 0.28 -2.55 -21.30
C LYS A 99 -1.07 -3.04 -20.77
N VAL A 100 -1.14 -4.29 -20.32
CA VAL A 100 -2.36 -4.88 -19.74
C VAL A 100 -2.78 -4.17 -18.45
N SER A 101 -1.83 -3.62 -17.68
CA SER A 101 -2.16 -2.85 -16.48
C SER A 101 -2.78 -1.48 -16.78
N GLU A 102 -2.36 -0.82 -17.86
CA GLU A 102 -2.88 0.50 -18.25
C GLU A 102 -4.29 0.46 -18.84
N GLU A 103 -4.69 -0.67 -19.44
CA GLU A 103 -6.04 -0.86 -19.97
C GLU A 103 -7.09 -0.96 -18.85
N ARG A 104 -6.71 -1.52 -17.70
CA ARG A 104 -7.60 -1.65 -16.52
C ARG A 104 -7.79 -0.31 -15.79
N ASP A 105 -6.72 0.48 -15.66
CA ASP A 105 -6.78 1.82 -15.05
C ASP A 105 -7.73 2.78 -15.82
N LYS A 106 -7.90 2.57 -17.14
CA LYS A 106 -8.81 3.37 -17.99
C LYS A 106 -10.29 2.98 -17.87
N GLU A 107 -10.59 1.77 -17.40
CA GLU A 107 -11.97 1.30 -17.21
C GLU A 107 -12.53 1.77 -15.86
N GLU A 108 -11.72 1.76 -14.80
CA GLU A 108 -12.13 2.21 -13.45
C GLU A 108 -12.45 3.72 -13.40
N GLY A 109 -11.72 4.56 -14.15
CA GLY A 109 -11.98 6.01 -14.24
C GLY A 109 -13.31 6.38 -14.92
N LYS A 110 -13.97 5.46 -15.65
CA LYS A 110 -15.27 5.71 -16.30
C LYS A 110 -16.46 5.46 -15.39
N GLU A 111 -16.33 4.63 -14.36
CA GLU A 111 -17.44 4.35 -13.42
C GLU A 111 -17.61 5.46 -12.37
N GLU A 112 -16.53 6.10 -11.92
CA GLU A 112 -16.61 7.19 -10.94
C GLU A 112 -17.27 8.47 -11.51
N GLY A 113 -17.11 8.74 -12.80
CA GLY A 113 -17.73 9.88 -13.47
C GLY A 113 -19.27 9.82 -13.53
N LYS A 114 -19.88 8.62 -13.53
CA LYS A 114 -21.35 8.47 -13.59
C LYS A 114 -22.05 8.60 -12.24
N ARG A 115 -21.34 8.49 -11.11
CA ARG A 115 -21.93 8.67 -9.76
C ARG A 115 -22.00 10.14 -9.32
N GLY A 116 -21.22 11.04 -9.93
CA GLY A 116 -21.16 12.46 -9.57
C GLY A 116 -22.37 13.30 -10.04
N GLU A 117 -23.08 12.90 -11.08
CA GLU A 117 -24.15 13.73 -11.67
C GLU A 117 -25.56 13.55 -11.04
N ARG A 118 -25.77 12.60 -10.13
CA ARG A 118 -27.11 12.33 -9.56
C ARG A 118 -27.44 13.04 -8.24
N LYS A 119 -26.59 13.94 -7.72
CA LYS A 119 -26.78 14.57 -6.40
C LYS A 119 -27.02 16.09 -6.40
N LYS A 120 -27.28 16.72 -7.55
CA LYS A 120 -27.70 18.13 -7.62
C LYS A 120 -29.10 18.23 -8.23
N GLY A 121 -30.10 18.08 -7.39
CA GLY A 121 -31.50 18.25 -7.73
C GLY A 121 -32.30 17.72 -6.56
N ASP A 122 -32.62 18.62 -5.63
CA ASP A 122 -33.68 18.54 -4.62
C ASP A 122 -33.23 19.28 -3.36
N ASP A 123 -33.12 20.62 -3.45
CA ASP A 123 -33.28 21.49 -2.28
C ASP A 123 -33.68 22.91 -2.72
N GLU A 124 -34.91 23.03 -3.25
CA GLU A 124 -35.65 24.29 -3.30
C GLU A 124 -37.12 23.97 -2.97
N ARG A 125 -37.48 23.97 -1.68
CA ARG A 125 -38.78 24.48 -1.22
C ARG A 125 -38.84 24.80 0.27
#